data_AF-A0A531KD46-F1
#
_entry.id   AF-A0A531KD46-F1
#
_cell.length_a   1.000
_cell.length_b   1.000
_cell.length_c   1.000
_cell.angle_alpha   90.00
_cell.angle_beta   90.00
_cell.angle_gamma   90.00
#
_symmetry.space_group_name_H-M   'P 1'
#
loop_
_entity.id
_entity.type
_entity.pdbx_description
1 polymer ?
#
loop_
_entity_poly.entity_id
_entity_poly.type
_entity_poly.pdbx_seq_one_letter_code
_entity_poly.pdbx_strand_id
1 'polypeptide(L)'
;MEYLRTAVAAATAYTLVAGAALAEPKTNLLHQWATGSDAQAIAKLGEMFTAKGGTWQQTSIAGHTANTLAKLRADVIAGNAPPAVQLKGPEIAEWNETGMTANLDELATAENWEKVVAPELLPVMK
;
A
#
# COMPACT_ATOMS: atom_id res chain seq x y z
N MET A 1 -8.84 31.10 60.94
CA MET A 1 -10.05 30.51 60.29
C MET A 1 -10.49 31.44 59.16
N GLU A 2 -9.70 31.82 58.15
CA GLU A 2 -8.77 31.07 57.27
C GLU A 2 -9.36 29.85 56.55
N TYR A 3 -10.57 29.94 55.98
CA TYR A 3 -11.01 28.99 54.93
C TYR A 3 -11.94 29.61 53.87
N LEU A 4 -11.91 30.94 53.67
CA LEU A 4 -12.81 31.64 52.73
C LEU A 4 -12.14 32.05 51.40
N ARG A 5 -11.02 31.42 51.04
CA ARG A 5 -10.36 31.67 49.75
C ARG A 5 -9.86 30.32 49.25
N THR A 6 -9.98 30.07 47.95
CA THR A 6 -9.46 28.90 47.23
C THR A 6 -10.24 27.58 47.35
N ALA A 7 -11.51 27.56 46.94
CA ALA A 7 -12.17 26.32 46.52
C ALA A 7 -12.05 26.17 44.99
N VAL A 8 -10.82 25.83 44.57
CA VAL A 8 -10.50 24.87 43.51
C VAL A 8 -11.31 25.03 42.20
N ALA A 9 -10.83 25.94 41.36
CA ALA A 9 -10.90 25.78 39.91
C ALA A 9 -10.02 24.58 39.52
N ALA A 10 -10.61 23.40 39.39
CA ALA A 10 -9.97 22.26 38.75
C ALA A 10 -11.00 21.58 37.83
N ALA A 11 -11.38 22.30 36.77
CA ALA A 11 -11.99 21.66 35.62
C ALA A 11 -10.91 20.79 34.96
N THR A 12 -10.94 19.50 35.27
CA THR A 12 -10.06 18.48 34.71
C THR A 12 -10.22 18.49 33.20
N ALA A 13 -9.25 19.08 32.50
CA ALA A 13 -9.10 18.92 31.06
C ALA A 13 -8.75 17.46 30.79
N TYR A 14 -9.77 16.64 30.53
CA TYR A 14 -9.57 15.35 29.87
C TYR A 14 -9.13 15.64 28.44
N THR A 15 -7.82 15.78 28.24
CA THR A 15 -7.23 15.63 26.92
C THR A 15 -7.46 14.19 26.49
N LEU A 16 -8.48 13.97 25.66
CA LEU A 16 -8.60 12.78 24.83
C LEU A 16 -7.38 12.78 23.90
N VAL A 17 -6.27 12.20 24.35
CA VAL A 17 -5.28 11.65 23.42
C VAL A 17 -5.94 10.43 22.82
N ALA A 18 -6.81 10.66 21.84
CA ALA A 18 -7.15 9.64 20.87
C ALA A 18 -5.86 9.39 20.09
N GLY A 19 -5.00 8.51 20.62
CA GLY A 19 -3.93 7.93 19.83
C GLY A 19 -4.60 7.30 18.63
N ALA A 20 -4.40 7.90 17.45
CA ALA A 20 -4.79 7.25 16.21
C ALA A 20 -4.13 5.87 16.26
N ALA A 21 -4.95 4.83 16.40
CA ALA A 21 -4.48 3.47 16.21
C ALA A 21 -4.04 3.40 14.74
N LEU A 22 -2.74 3.60 14.51
CA LEU A 22 -2.14 3.38 13.19
C LEU A 22 -2.30 1.89 12.93
N ALA A 23 -3.31 1.53 12.13
CA ALA A 23 -3.49 0.16 11.71
C ALA A 23 -2.19 -0.31 11.04
N GLU A 24 -1.71 -1.49 11.44
CA GLU A 24 -0.53 -2.09 10.83
C GLU A 24 -0.72 -2.12 9.30
N PRO A 25 0.29 -1.72 8.50
CA PRO A 25 0.18 -1.78 7.04
C PRO A 25 -0.16 -3.20 6.61
N LYS A 26 -1.24 -3.39 5.84
CA LYS A 26 -1.62 -4.71 5.33
C LYS A 26 -1.59 -4.69 3.81
N THR A 27 -1.05 -5.74 3.21
CA THR A 27 -1.07 -5.91 1.75
C THR A 27 -1.53 -7.31 1.38
N ASN A 28 -2.32 -7.40 0.31
CA ASN A 28 -2.52 -8.63 -0.45
C ASN A 28 -2.05 -8.35 -1.87
N LEU A 29 -0.83 -8.76 -2.21
CA LEU A 29 -0.27 -8.53 -3.53
C LEU A 29 -0.85 -9.54 -4.53
N LEU A 30 -1.48 -9.07 -5.61
CA LEU A 30 -1.90 -9.90 -6.74
C LEU A 30 -0.76 -10.02 -7.77
N HIS A 31 -0.29 -11.23 -8.05
CA HIS A 31 0.88 -11.46 -8.92
C HIS A 31 0.85 -12.81 -9.66
N GLN A 32 1.85 -13.04 -10.52
CA GLN A 32 2.01 -14.29 -11.30
C GLN A 32 3.13 -15.21 -10.78
N TRP A 33 3.98 -14.72 -9.88
CA TRP A 33 5.15 -15.43 -9.34
C TRP A 33 4.78 -16.62 -8.43
N ALA A 34 4.45 -17.78 -9.01
CA ALA A 34 3.92 -18.93 -8.27
C ALA A 34 4.97 -20.01 -7.91
N THR A 35 6.04 -20.16 -8.70
CA THR A 35 6.92 -21.34 -8.63
C THR A 35 8.40 -20.98 -8.77
N GLY A 36 9.28 -21.88 -8.33
CA GLY A 36 10.73 -21.77 -8.57
C GLY A 36 11.36 -20.53 -7.94
N SER A 37 12.27 -19.88 -8.67
CA SER A 37 12.93 -18.64 -8.24
C SER A 37 11.95 -17.50 -7.98
N ASP A 38 10.85 -17.45 -8.73
CA ASP A 38 9.83 -16.41 -8.59
C ASP A 38 9.11 -16.53 -7.24
N ALA A 39 8.81 -17.76 -6.82
CA ALA A 39 8.26 -18.04 -5.49
C ALA A 39 9.22 -17.60 -4.36
N GLN A 40 10.52 -17.81 -4.55
CA GLN A 40 11.54 -17.37 -3.58
C GLN A 40 11.65 -15.85 -3.54
N ALA A 41 11.60 -15.17 -4.68
CA ALA A 41 11.66 -13.72 -4.76
C ALA A 41 10.45 -13.06 -4.08
N ILE A 42 9.24 -13.56 -4.33
CA ILE A 42 8.03 -13.01 -3.70
C ILE A 42 8.00 -13.27 -2.19
N ALA A 43 8.48 -14.45 -1.75
CA ALA A 43 8.65 -14.74 -0.33
C ALA A 43 9.61 -13.73 0.32
N LYS A 44 10.73 -13.41 -0.35
CA LYS A 44 11.68 -12.43 0.18
C LYS A 44 11.09 -11.03 0.30
N LEU A 45 10.26 -10.62 -0.67
CA LEU A 45 9.54 -9.35 -0.58
C LEU A 45 8.60 -9.33 0.63
N GLY A 46 7.87 -10.42 0.87
CA GLY A 46 7.00 -10.56 2.05
C GLY A 46 7.75 -10.52 3.38
N GLU A 47 8.91 -11.14 3.47
CA GLU A 47 9.81 -11.02 4.63
C GLU A 47 10.20 -9.55 4.88
N MET A 48 10.60 -8.83 3.84
CA MET A 48 11.00 -7.42 3.94
C MET A 48 9.85 -6.51 4.36
N PHE A 49 8.64 -6.76 3.85
CA PHE A 49 7.43 -6.03 4.24
C PHE A 49 7.09 -6.28 5.71
N THR A 50 7.15 -7.54 6.14
CA THR A 50 6.87 -7.94 7.52
C THR A 50 7.91 -7.36 8.48
N ALA A 51 9.19 -7.37 8.11
CA ALA A 51 10.26 -6.78 8.90
C ALA A 51 10.12 -5.25 9.08
N LYS A 52 9.37 -4.59 8.19
CA LYS A 52 8.99 -3.16 8.30
C LYS A 52 7.69 -2.94 9.10
N GLY A 53 7.15 -3.98 9.74
CA GLY A 53 5.96 -3.91 10.60
C GLY A 53 4.62 -4.11 9.87
N GLY A 54 4.65 -4.61 8.63
CA GLY A 54 3.45 -4.88 7.87
C GLY A 54 2.93 -6.32 7.99
N THR A 55 1.65 -6.54 7.69
CA THR A 55 1.04 -7.85 7.46
C THR A 55 1.09 -8.19 5.97
N TRP A 56 1.82 -9.25 5.61
CA TRP A 56 1.95 -9.72 4.23
C TRP A 56 0.94 -10.81 3.88
N GLN A 57 0.22 -10.61 2.78
CA GLN A 57 -0.55 -11.63 2.07
C GLN A 57 -0.26 -11.51 0.58
N GLN A 58 -0.52 -12.60 -0.15
CA GLN A 58 -0.37 -12.62 -1.60
C GLN A 58 -1.41 -13.54 -2.24
N THR A 59 -1.84 -13.17 -3.44
CA THR A 59 -2.69 -13.96 -4.31
C THR A 59 -1.93 -14.20 -5.60
N SER A 60 -1.53 -15.46 -5.82
CA SER A 60 -0.85 -15.85 -7.04
C SER A 60 -1.83 -16.44 -8.05
N ILE A 61 -1.85 -15.89 -9.25
CA ILE A 61 -2.57 -16.46 -10.41
C ILE A 61 -1.52 -16.98 -11.39
N ALA A 62 -1.28 -18.29 -11.34
CA ALA A 62 -0.30 -18.93 -12.20
C ALA A 62 -0.74 -18.87 -13.69
N GLY A 63 0.24 -18.77 -14.59
CA GLY A 63 0.02 -18.78 -16.03
C GLY A 63 -0.03 -17.38 -16.66
N HIS A 64 -0.83 -17.22 -17.71
CA HIS A 64 -0.81 -16.04 -18.58
C HIS A 64 -1.33 -14.77 -17.89
N THR A 65 -0.79 -13.61 -18.27
CA THR A 65 -1.17 -12.28 -17.73
C THR A 65 -2.65 -11.96 -17.88
N ALA A 66 -3.28 -12.48 -18.93
CA ALA A 66 -4.72 -12.38 -19.12
C ALA A 66 -5.52 -12.91 -17.92
N ASN A 67 -5.07 -13.97 -17.23
CA ASN A 67 -5.76 -14.53 -16.07
C ASN A 67 -5.67 -13.59 -14.87
N THR A 68 -4.49 -13.04 -14.60
CA THR A 68 -4.28 -12.07 -13.51
C THR A 68 -5.09 -10.79 -13.76
N LEU A 69 -5.09 -10.28 -14.99
CA LEU A 69 -5.90 -9.12 -15.35
C LEU A 69 -7.40 -9.39 -15.28
N ALA A 70 -7.86 -10.59 -15.67
CA ALA A 70 -9.27 -10.97 -15.51
C ALA A 70 -9.68 -11.00 -14.04
N LYS A 71 -8.84 -11.55 -13.16
CA LYS A 71 -9.07 -11.53 -11.70
C LYS A 71 -9.08 -10.11 -11.15
N LEU A 72 -8.11 -9.28 -11.55
CA LEU A 72 -8.03 -7.88 -11.14
C LEU A 72 -9.28 -7.10 -11.53
N ARG A 73 -9.75 -7.24 -12.78
CA ARG A 73 -11.00 -6.61 -13.24
C ARG A 73 -12.20 -7.05 -12.42
N ALA A 74 -12.33 -8.36 -12.18
CA ALA A 74 -13.43 -8.90 -11.37
C ALA A 74 -13.42 -8.34 -9.94
N ASP A 75 -12.24 -8.26 -9.32
CA ASP A 75 -12.08 -7.74 -7.96
C ASP A 75 -12.40 -6.25 -7.85
N VAL A 76 -11.93 -5.44 -8.80
CA VAL A 76 -12.22 -4.01 -8.85
C VAL A 76 -13.72 -3.77 -9.03
N ILE A 77 -14.37 -4.48 -9.95
CA ILE A 77 -15.82 -4.38 -10.16
C ILE A 77 -16.60 -4.80 -8.91
N ALA A 78 -16.11 -5.81 -8.17
CA ALA A 78 -16.71 -6.26 -6.93
C ALA A 78 -16.45 -5.34 -5.72
N GLY A 79 -15.71 -4.24 -5.89
CA GLY A 79 -15.33 -3.33 -4.80
C GLY A 79 -14.28 -3.92 -3.84
N ASN A 80 -13.53 -4.94 -4.30
CA ASN A 80 -12.51 -5.65 -3.53
C ASN A 80 -11.13 -5.55 -4.20
N ALA A 81 -10.79 -4.36 -4.72
CA ALA A 81 -9.51 -4.12 -5.38
C ALA A 81 -8.33 -4.50 -4.45
N PRO A 82 -7.31 -5.24 -4.94
CA PRO A 82 -6.16 -5.58 -4.12
C PRO A 82 -5.35 -4.31 -3.80
N PRO A 83 -4.74 -4.21 -2.60
CA PRO A 83 -3.89 -3.06 -2.24
C PRO A 83 -2.68 -2.87 -3.16
N ALA A 84 -2.21 -3.95 -3.81
CA ALA A 84 -1.13 -3.91 -4.78
C ALA A 84 -1.31 -5.00 -5.83
N VAL A 85 -0.87 -4.73 -7.07
CA VAL A 85 -0.92 -5.69 -8.18
C VAL A 85 0.29 -5.55 -9.09
N GLN A 86 0.77 -6.67 -9.62
CA GLN A 86 1.78 -6.71 -10.67
C GLN A 86 1.18 -6.34 -12.03
N LEU A 87 1.59 -5.21 -12.60
CA LEU A 87 1.26 -4.75 -13.96
C LEU A 87 2.54 -4.54 -14.77
N LYS A 88 2.45 -4.63 -16.10
CA LYS A 88 3.61 -4.49 -17.00
C LYS A 88 3.30 -3.62 -18.20
N GLY A 89 4.19 -2.66 -18.48
CA GLY A 89 4.18 -1.88 -19.72
C GLY A 89 2.83 -1.18 -19.96
N PRO A 90 2.15 -1.40 -21.11
CA PRO A 90 0.88 -0.75 -21.44
C PRO A 90 -0.22 -0.91 -20.38
N GLU A 91 -0.23 -2.03 -19.66
CA GLU A 91 -1.23 -2.30 -18.62
C GLU A 91 -1.20 -1.24 -17.51
N ILE A 92 -0.04 -0.65 -17.22
CA ILE A 92 0.09 0.38 -16.18
C ILE A 92 -0.69 1.63 -16.59
N ALA A 93 -0.50 2.09 -17.84
CA ALA A 93 -1.21 3.25 -18.38
C ALA A 93 -2.72 2.98 -18.46
N GLU A 94 -3.14 1.81 -18.96
CA GLU A 94 -4.55 1.43 -19.04
C GLU A 94 -5.24 1.48 -17.66
N TRP A 95 -4.58 0.99 -16.61
CA TRP A 95 -5.15 1.04 -15.26
C TRP A 95 -5.08 2.44 -14.65
N ASN A 96 -4.06 3.23 -14.95
CA ASN A 96 -3.95 4.59 -14.49
C ASN A 96 -5.08 5.48 -15.04
N GLU A 97 -5.46 5.28 -16.30
CA GLU A 97 -6.59 5.97 -16.95
C GLU A 97 -7.94 5.70 -16.25
N THR A 98 -8.07 4.58 -15.52
CA THR A 98 -9.29 4.28 -14.75
C THR A 98 -9.42 5.09 -13.46
N GLY A 99 -8.34 5.73 -12.99
CA GLY A 99 -8.28 6.40 -11.70
C GLY A 99 -8.30 5.45 -10.49
N MET A 100 -8.11 4.14 -10.70
CA MET A 100 -8.09 3.13 -9.63
C MET A 100 -6.67 2.87 -9.07
N THR A 101 -5.66 3.57 -9.57
CA THR A 101 -4.28 3.52 -9.08
C THR A 101 -4.04 4.61 -8.04
N ALA A 102 -3.18 4.33 -7.06
CA ALA A 102 -2.75 5.35 -6.11
C ALA A 102 -1.73 6.29 -6.79
N ASN A 103 -1.88 7.61 -6.60
CA ASN A 103 -0.86 8.57 -6.98
C ASN A 103 0.32 8.47 -6.00
N LEU A 104 1.53 8.26 -6.53
CA LEU A 104 2.78 8.16 -5.77
C LEU A 104 3.75 9.32 -6.05
N ASP A 105 3.32 10.39 -6.74
CA ASP A 105 4.19 11.47 -7.22
C ASP A 105 4.92 12.19 -6.07
N GLU A 106 4.21 12.44 -4.96
CA GLU A 106 4.80 13.07 -3.77
C GLU A 106 5.94 12.21 -3.18
N LEU A 107 5.70 10.90 -3.06
CA LEU A 107 6.68 9.96 -2.55
C LEU A 107 7.86 9.80 -3.53
N ALA A 108 7.57 9.65 -4.82
CA ALA A 108 8.56 9.51 -5.88
C ALA A 108 9.48 10.75 -5.95
N THR A 109 8.91 11.94 -5.74
CA THR A 109 9.68 13.20 -5.66
C THR A 109 10.57 13.22 -4.42
N ALA A 110 10.01 12.89 -3.24
CA ALA A 110 10.76 12.86 -1.99
C ALA A 110 11.94 11.88 -2.03
N GLU A 111 11.74 10.71 -2.64
CA GLU A 111 12.75 9.66 -2.77
C GLU A 111 13.62 9.78 -4.03
N ASN A 112 13.45 10.85 -4.82
CA ASN A 112 14.22 11.12 -6.03
C ASN A 112 14.21 9.97 -7.06
N TRP A 113 13.03 9.37 -7.31
CA TRP A 113 12.90 8.22 -8.21
C TRP A 113 13.39 8.51 -9.64
N GLU A 114 13.25 9.74 -10.14
CA GLU A 114 13.77 10.16 -11.45
C GLU A 114 15.28 9.97 -11.62
N LYS A 115 16.05 9.88 -10.52
CA LYS A 115 17.51 9.71 -10.54
C LYS A 115 17.96 8.25 -10.45
N VAL A 116 17.11 7.36 -9.95
CA VAL A 116 17.46 5.96 -9.65
C VAL A 116 16.74 4.97 -10.54
N VAL A 117 15.61 5.36 -11.12
CA VAL A 117 14.90 4.59 -12.14
C VAL A 117 15.53 4.86 -13.50
N ALA A 118 15.68 3.82 -14.30
CA ALA A 118 16.20 3.95 -15.65
C ALA A 118 15.30 4.89 -16.50
N PRO A 119 15.85 5.90 -17.20
CA PRO A 119 15.05 6.93 -17.88
C PRO A 119 13.99 6.39 -18.84
N GLU A 120 14.26 5.25 -19.48
CA GLU A 120 13.35 4.56 -20.40
C GLU A 120 12.10 3.98 -19.72
N LEU A 121 12.10 3.80 -18.40
CA LEU A 121 10.96 3.31 -17.63
C LEU A 121 10.06 4.43 -17.11
N LEU A 122 10.57 5.66 -17.00
CA LEU A 122 9.80 6.80 -16.49
C LEU A 122 8.50 7.07 -17.28
N PRO A 123 8.45 6.95 -18.62
CA PRO A 123 7.21 7.17 -19.36
C PRO A 123 6.12 6.12 -19.11
N VAL A 124 6.50 4.90 -18.69
CA VAL A 124 5.53 3.82 -18.44
C VAL A 124 5.08 3.74 -16.98
N MET A 125 5.66 4.56 -16.11
CA MET A 125 5.30 4.67 -14.68
C MET A 125 4.30 5.81 -14.40
N LYS A 126 3.97 6.61 -15.41
CA LYS A 126 3.13 7.81 -15.31
C LYS A 126 1.70 7.55 -15.77
#